data_AF-A0A970P637-F1
#
_entry.id   AF-A0A970P637-F1
#
_cell.length_a   1.000
_cell.length_b   1.000
_cell.length_c   1.000
_cell.angle_alpha   90.00
_cell.angle_beta   90.00
_cell.angle_gamma   90.00
#
_symmetry.space_group_name_H-M   'P 1'
#
loop_
_entity.id
_entity.type
_entity.pdbx_description
1 polymer ?
#
loop_
_entity_poly.entity_id
_entity_poly.type
_entity_poly.pdbx_seq_one_letter_code
_entity_poly.pdbx_strand_id
1 'polypeptide(L)' 'MTEDFGYLVAPATANNPRNTEGDIIELRDGKLLLAWSDFYAGEMPDAAPARISAKVSSDRGKTWGERFTLQENIGAQNVM' A
#
# COMPACT_ATOMS: atom_id res chain seq x y z
N MET A 1 -19.54 -20.29 14.77
CA MET A 1 -19.35 -19.58 13.50
C MET A 1 -18.33 -18.50 13.77
N THR A 2 -17.13 -18.60 13.20
CA THR A 2 -16.16 -17.50 13.22
C THR A 2 -16.68 -16.42 12.27
N GLU A 3 -16.81 -15.21 12.78
CA GLU A 3 -17.24 -14.04 12.02
C GLU A 3 -16.22 -13.75 10.91
N ASP A 4 -16.69 -13.33 9.73
CA ASP A 4 -15.80 -12.94 8.64
C ASP A 4 -15.02 -11.69 9.06
N PHE A 5 -13.69 -11.80 9.06
CA PHE A 5 -12.80 -10.68 9.35
C PHE A 5 -12.37 -10.01 8.04
N GLY A 6 -12.61 -8.70 7.93
CA GLY A 6 -12.12 -7.86 6.83
C GLY A 6 -11.51 -6.57 7.37
N TYR A 7 -10.40 -6.13 6.77
CA TYR A 7 -9.73 -4.89 7.14
C TYR A 7 -9.27 -4.13 5.88
N LEU A 8 -9.64 -2.86 5.77
CA LEU A 8 -9.23 -2.00 4.66
C LEU A 8 -7.88 -1.35 5.00
N VAL A 9 -6.79 -1.88 4.43
CA VAL A 9 -5.42 -1.47 4.78
C VAL A 9 -5.05 -0.08 4.25
N ALA A 10 -5.47 0.21 3.02
CA ALA A 10 -5.17 1.44 2.29
C ALA A 10 -6.47 2.03 1.72
N PRO A 11 -7.23 2.80 2.51
CA PRO A 11 -8.42 3.48 2.01
C PRO A 11 -8.04 4.56 0.99
N ALA A 12 -8.84 4.68 -0.06
CA ALA A 12 -8.76 5.83 -0.96
C ALA A 12 -9.19 7.11 -0.22
N THR A 13 -8.49 8.20 -0.49
CA THR A 13 -8.71 9.54 0.07
C THR A 13 -8.62 10.58 -1.04
N ALA A 14 -9.01 11.84 -0.77
CA ALA A 14 -8.84 12.92 -1.75
C ALA A 14 -7.37 13.14 -2.17
N ASN A 15 -6.41 12.88 -1.28
CA ASN A 15 -4.97 13.05 -1.51
C ASN A 15 -4.26 11.77 -1.98
N ASN A 16 -4.95 10.63 -1.96
CA ASN A 16 -4.51 9.36 -2.54
C ASN A 16 -5.78 8.67 -3.04
N PRO A 17 -6.24 8.97 -4.27
CA PRO A 17 -7.51 8.45 -4.76
C PRO A 17 -7.40 7.01 -5.28
N ARG A 18 -6.19 6.51 -5.55
CA ARG A 18 -5.98 5.22 -6.21
C ARG A 18 -4.82 4.45 -5.58
N ASN A 19 -5.10 3.19 -5.24
CA ASN A 19 -4.12 2.20 -4.80
C ASN A 19 -4.26 0.97 -5.69
N THR A 20 -3.17 0.53 -6.32
CA THR A 20 -3.16 -0.60 -7.27
C THR A 20 -1.88 -1.44 -7.13
N GLU A 21 -1.77 -2.53 -7.89
CA GLU A 21 -0.61 -3.46 -7.92
C GLU A 21 -0.08 -3.91 -6.55
N GLY A 22 -0.98 -4.10 -5.57
CA GLY A 22 -0.59 -4.52 -4.24
C GLY A 22 -0.04 -5.95 -4.21
N ASP A 23 1.07 -6.15 -3.50
CA ASP A 23 1.64 -7.47 -3.20
C ASP A 23 2.08 -7.58 -1.74
N ILE A 24 2.12 -8.80 -1.22
CA ILE A 24 2.37 -9.08 0.19
C ILE A 24 3.37 -10.24 0.36
N ILE A 25 4.36 -10.03 1.23
CA ILE A 25 5.33 -11.07 1.60
C ILE A 25 5.40 -11.24 3.11
N GLU A 26 5.76 -12.45 3.55
CA GLU A 26 6.18 -12.72 4.92
C GLU A 26 7.69 -12.49 5.06
N LEU A 27 8.08 -11.70 6.05
CA LEU A 27 9.47 -11.44 6.39
C LEU A 27 10.04 -12.58 7.26
N ARG A 28 11.37 -12.64 7.38
CA ARG A 28 12.06 -13.70 8.15
C ARG A 28 11.66 -13.78 9.62
N ASP A 29 11.17 -12.68 10.19
CA ASP A 29 10.70 -12.61 11.59
C ASP A 29 9.19 -12.86 11.73
N GLY A 30 8.52 -13.32 10.66
CA GLY A 30 7.09 -13.66 10.65
C GLY A 30 6.14 -12.47 10.50
N LYS A 31 6.67 -11.24 10.34
CA LYS A 31 5.85 -10.06 10.02
C LYS A 31 5.41 -10.10 8.56
N LEU A 32 4.27 -9.49 8.26
CA LEU A 32 3.83 -9.27 6.88
C LEU A 32 4.24 -7.87 6.42
N LEU A 33 4.82 -7.78 5.24
CA LEU A 33 5.05 -6.53 4.51
C LEU A 33 4.08 -6.48 3.33
N LEU A 34 3.13 -5.55 3.37
CA LEU A 34 2.28 -5.19 2.23
C LEU A 34 2.88 -3.96 1.55
N ALA A 35 3.05 -4.02 0.25
CA ALA A 35 3.45 -2.89 -0.59
C ALA A 35 2.46 -2.69 -1.73
N TRP A 36 2.29 -1.46 -2.20
CA TRP A 36 1.37 -1.12 -3.29
C TRP A 36 1.76 0.20 -3.97
N SER A 37 1.24 0.41 -5.17
CA SER A 37 1.33 1.68 -5.90
C SER A 37 0.40 2.72 -5.29
N ASP A 38 0.96 3.73 -4.64
CA ASP A 38 0.28 4.84 -3.99
C ASP A 38 0.28 6.06 -4.92
N PHE A 39 -0.85 6.29 -5.61
CA PHE A 39 -1.04 7.46 -6.45
C PHE A 39 -1.47 8.64 -5.59
N TYR A 40 -0.66 9.69 -5.55
CA TYR A 40 -0.79 10.78 -4.57
C TYR A 40 -1.10 12.15 -5.18
N ALA A 41 -1.16 12.26 -6.51
CA ALA A 41 -1.43 13.52 -7.20
C ALA A 41 -1.85 13.29 -8.66
N GLY A 42 -2.42 14.33 -9.27
CA GLY A 42 -2.74 14.37 -10.69
C GLY A 42 -4.14 13.83 -11.03
N GLU A 43 -4.45 13.84 -12.32
CA GLU A 43 -5.63 13.18 -12.87
C GLU A 43 -5.47 11.64 -12.78
N MET A 44 -6.34 10.87 -13.45
CA MET A 44 -6.32 9.40 -13.43
C MET A 44 -5.63 8.70 -14.64
N PRO A 45 -4.62 9.25 -15.35
CA PRO A 45 -3.91 8.48 -16.37
C PRO A 45 -3.03 7.40 -15.73
N ASP A 46 -2.59 6.43 -16.53
CA ASP A 46 -1.69 5.36 -16.08
C ASP A 46 -0.35 5.93 -15.56
N ALA A 47 0.13 7.01 -16.20
CA ALA A 47 1.35 7.72 -15.87
C ALA A 47 1.24 8.67 -14.66
N ALA A 48 0.11 8.70 -13.96
CA ALA A 48 -0.09 9.61 -12.82
C ALA A 48 1.00 9.40 -11.74
N PRO A 49 1.48 10.46 -11.08
CA PRO A 49 2.51 10.36 -10.05
C PRO A 49 2.17 9.32 -8.98
N ALA A 50 3.05 8.33 -8.82
CA ALA A 50 2.92 7.29 -7.81
C ALA A 50 4.27 6.95 -7.17
N ARG A 51 4.20 6.38 -5.98
CA ARG A 51 5.34 5.81 -5.24
C ARG A 51 4.95 4.44 -4.70
N ILE A 52 5.91 3.62 -4.32
CA ILE A 52 5.59 2.39 -3.59
C ILE A 52 5.46 2.74 -2.12
N SER A 53 4.25 2.60 -1.59
CA SER A 53 3.98 2.70 -0.15
C SER A 53 3.86 1.31 0.45
N ALA A 54 4.12 1.22 1.75
CA ALA A 54 4.06 -0.03 2.48
C ALA A 54 3.53 0.15 3.91
N LYS A 55 3.01 -0.95 4.46
CA LYS A 55 2.66 -1.11 5.88
C LYS A 55 3.14 -2.48 6.34
N VAL A 56 3.44 -2.58 7.63
CA VAL A 56 3.85 -3.83 8.27
C VAL A 56 2.79 -4.28 9.27
N SER A 57 2.52 -5.59 9.30
CA SER A 57 1.72 -6.24 10.34
C SER A 57 2.58 -7.23 11.12
N SER A 58 2.49 -7.18 12.46
CA SER A 58 3.15 -8.11 13.36
C SER A 58 2.21 -9.19 13.92
N ASP A 59 0.95 -9.19 13.52
CA ASP A 59 -0.11 -10.06 14.06
C ASP A 59 -0.89 -10.80 12.95
N ARG A 60 -0.18 -11.13 11.87
CA ARG A 60 -0.68 -11.89 10.70
C ARG A 60 -1.84 -11.19 9.98
N GLY A 61 -1.77 -9.86 9.89
CA GLY A 61 -2.70 -9.03 9.09
C GLY A 61 -3.92 -8.54 9.85
N LYS A 62 -4.01 -8.77 11.17
CA LYS A 62 -5.14 -8.29 11.99
C LYS A 62 -5.06 -6.79 12.23
N THR A 63 -3.86 -6.27 12.44
CA THR A 63 -3.56 -4.84 12.54
C THR A 63 -2.36 -4.48 11.67
N TRP A 64 -2.29 -3.21 11.29
CA TRP A 64 -1.26 -2.68 10.41
C TRP A 64 -0.71 -1.38 10.99
N GLY A 65 0.62 -1.27 11.05
CA GLY A 65 1.30 -0.06 11.51
C GLY A 65 1.16 1.13 10.55
N GLU A 66 1.90 2.20 10.83
CA GLU A 66 1.89 3.41 10.00
C GLU A 66 2.34 3.13 8.55
N ARG A 67 1.77 3.88 7.61
CA ARG A 67 2.21 3.86 6.21
C ARG A 67 3.57 4.54 6.08
N PHE A 68 4.49 3.92 5.35
CA PHE A 68 5.77 4.52 4.95
C PHE A 68 6.03 4.36 3.45
N THR A 69 6.95 5.16 2.91
CA THR A 69 7.41 5.04 1.52
C THR A 69 8.49 3.98 1.43
N LEU A 70 8.22 2.91 0.68
CA LEU A 70 9.19 1.85 0.39
C LEU A 70 10.11 2.24 -0.78
N GLN A 71 9.55 2.89 -1.80
CA GLN A 71 10.29 3.43 -2.94
C GLN A 71 9.64 4.75 -3.38
N GLU A 72 10.42 5.83 -3.44
CA GLU A 72 9.94 7.15 -3.87
C GLU A 72 9.88 7.25 -5.41
N ASN A 73 9.06 8.19 -5.89
CA ASN A 73 9.00 8.57 -7.30
C ASN A 73 10.27 9.27 -7.77
N ILE A 74 11.21 8.47 -8.28
CA ILE A 74 12.47 8.98 -8.86
C ILE A 74 12.35 9.23 -10.38
N GLY A 75 11.34 8.68 -11.04
CA GLY A 75 11.16 8.72 -12.49
C GLY A 75 10.23 9.84 -12.99
N ALA A 76 9.63 10.61 -12.08
CA ALA A 76 8.61 11.62 -12.35
C ALA A 76 7.37 11.08 -13.13
N GLN A 77 7.13 9.78 -13.04
CA GLN A 77 5.98 9.05 -13.60
C GLN A 77 5.44 8.11 -12.51
N ASN A 78 4.55 7.17 -12.84
CA ASN A 78 4.19 6.14 -11.88
C ASN A 78 5.39 5.21 -11.58
N VAL A 79 5.50 4.78 -10.33
CA VAL A 79 6.39 3.69 -9.90
C VAL A 79 5.51 2.50 -9.56
N MET A 80 5.74 1.35 -10.21
CA MET A 80 5.06 0.06 -9.98
C MET A 80 6.09 -1.04 -9.80
#